data_AF-A0A7X9B8Z3-F1
#
_entry.id   AF-A0A7X9B8Z3-F1
#
_cell.length_a   1.000
_cell.length_b   1.000
_cell.length_c   1.000
_cell.angle_alpha   90.00
_cell.angle_beta   90.00
_cell.angle_gamma   90.00
#
_symmetry.space_group_name_H-M   'P 1'
#
loop_
_entity.id
_entity.type
_entity.pdbx_description
1 polymer ?
#
loop_
_entity_poly.entity_id
_entity_poly.type
_entity_poly.pdbx_seq_one_letter_code
_entity_poly.pdbx_strand_id
1 'polypeptide(L)' 'MLKSKSKIDVRIMVKAGFLVAISIVMTRFVFIMLPLAGIQALRISFGYVPLMLSGIL' A
#
# COMPACT_ATOMS: atom_id res chain seq x y z
N MET A 1 -4.08 -1.97 -31.80
CA MET A 1 -3.37 -2.14 -30.51
C MET A 1 -3.84 -3.44 -29.88
N LEU A 2 -2.97 -4.46 -29.85
CA LEU A 2 -3.29 -5.80 -29.39
C LEU A 2 -3.57 -5.82 -27.87
N LYS A 3 -4.80 -6.19 -27.51
CA LYS A 3 -5.28 -6.37 -26.14
C LYS A 3 -4.65 -7.66 -25.58
N SER A 4 -3.56 -7.54 -24.83
CA SER A 4 -2.92 -8.68 -24.15
C SER A 4 -3.90 -9.29 -23.15
N LYS A 5 -4.34 -10.54 -23.39
CA LYS A 5 -5.02 -11.33 -22.37
C LYS A 5 -3.98 -11.75 -21.34
N SER A 6 -3.76 -10.91 -20.32
CA SER A 6 -3.06 -11.32 -19.11
C SER A 6 -3.85 -12.46 -18.47
N LYS A 7 -3.30 -13.68 -18.48
CA LYS A 7 -3.79 -14.76 -17.63
C LYS A 7 -3.38 -14.37 -16.21
N ILE A 8 -4.31 -13.78 -15.46
CA ILE A 8 -4.09 -13.45 -14.05
C ILE A 8 -3.90 -14.77 -13.31
N ASP A 9 -2.68 -15.01 -12.85
CA ASP A 9 -2.36 -16.16 -12.03
C ASP A 9 -2.96 -15.93 -10.63
N VAL A 10 -3.72 -16.91 -10.13
CA VAL A 10 -4.39 -16.83 -8.82
C VAL A 10 -3.37 -16.54 -7.71
N ARG A 11 -2.12 -17.03 -7.87
CA ARG A 11 -1.03 -16.77 -6.92
C ARG A 11 -0.64 -15.29 -6.87
N ILE A 12 -0.65 -14.60 -8.01
CA ILE A 12 -0.35 -13.16 -8.08
C ILE A 12 -1.49 -12.37 -7.43
N MET A 13 -2.74 -12.77 -7.71
CA MET A 13 -3.93 -12.13 -7.15
C MET A 13 -3.96 -12.21 -5.61
N VAL A 14 -3.61 -13.38 -5.05
CA VAL A 14 -3.52 -13.57 -3.58
C VAL A 14 -2.38 -12.75 -2.98
N LYS A 15 -1.21 -12.69 -3.63
CA LYS A 15 -0.07 -11.87 -3.15
C LYS A 15 -0.39 -10.37 -3.16
N ALA A 16 -1.04 -9.88 -4.21
CA ALA A 16 -1.47 -8.49 -4.31
C ALA A 16 -2.49 -8.15 -3.20
N GLY A 17 -3.50 -8.99 -2.99
CA GLY A 17 -4.48 -8.80 -1.91
C GLY A 17 -3.84 -8.84 -0.51
N PHE A 18 -2.87 -9.72 -0.28
CA PHE A 18 -2.12 -9.79 0.98
C PHE A 18 -1.29 -8.52 1.22
N LEU A 19 -0.60 -8.00 0.20
CA LEU A 19 0.15 -6.74 0.30
C LEU A 19 -0.75 -5.54 0.58
N VAL A 20 -1.96 -5.50 -0.01
CA VAL A 20 -2.97 -4.46 0.29
C VAL A 20 -3.45 -4.58 1.73
N ALA A 21 -3.75 -5.79 2.21
CA ALA A 21 -4.16 -5.99 3.61
C ALA A 21 -3.07 -5.52 4.59
N ILE A 22 -1.80 -5.83 4.31
CA ILE A 22 -0.66 -5.34 5.10
C ILE A 22 -0.56 -3.81 5.05
N SER A 23 -0.77 -3.18 3.89
CA SER A 23 -0.79 -1.71 3.77
C SER A 23 -1.81 -1.07 4.72
N ILE A 24 -3.02 -1.64 4.80
CA ILE A 24 -4.10 -1.13 5.64
C ILE A 24 -3.75 -1.28 7.13
N VAL A 25 -3.17 -2.41 7.52
CA VAL A 25 -2.71 -2.63 8.90
C VAL A 25 -1.59 -1.64 9.25
N MET A 26 -0.61 -1.50 8.37
CA MET A 26 0.57 -0.66 8.58
C MET A 26 0.21 0.84 8.64
N THR A 27 -0.74 1.30 7.84
CA THR A 27 -1.26 2.68 7.94
C THR A 27 -2.02 2.95 9.25
N ARG A 28 -2.63 1.91 9.84
CA ARG A 28 -3.44 2.05 11.05
C ARG A 28 -2.62 2.00 12.34
N PHE A 29 -1.56 1.21 12.39
CA PHE A 29 -0.73 1.05 13.59
C PHE A 29 0.62 1.78 13.53
N VAL A 30 1.18 1.98 12.33
CA VAL A 30 2.52 2.57 12.14
C VAL A 30 2.38 3.92 11.45
N PHE A 31 1.77 4.87 12.17
CA PHE A 31 1.79 6.27 11.78
C PHE A 31 2.60 7.08 12.78
N ILE A 32 3.55 7.85 12.25
CA ILE A 32 4.32 8.81 13.03
C ILE A 32 3.69 10.16 12.75
N MET A 33 3.04 10.73 13.77
CA MET A 33 2.55 12.10 13.72
C MET A 33 3.75 13.01 13.98
N LEU A 34 4.23 13.68 12.94
CA LEU A 34 5.31 14.65 13.02
C LEU A 34 4.68 16.03 13.29
N PRO A 35 4.83 16.56 14.52
CA PRO A 35 4.39 17.92 14.81
C PRO A 35 5.34 18.90 14.13
N LEU A 36 4.79 19.78 13.32
CA LEU A 36 5.50 20.91 12.72
C LEU A 36 4.90 22.18 13.34
N ALA A 37 5.75 22.99 13.97
CA ALA A 37 5.36 24.26 14.60
C ALA A 37 4.23 24.14 15.66
N GLY A 38 4.23 23.10 16.49
CA GLY A 38 3.27 22.93 17.59
C GLY A 38 1.88 22.45 17.16
N ILE A 39 1.65 22.24 15.86
CA ILE A 39 0.42 21.69 15.31
C ILE A 39 0.73 20.30 14.74
N GLN A 40 -0.16 19.33 14.96
CA GLN A 40 -0.03 18.00 14.38
C GLN A 40 -0.35 18.04 12.87
N ALA A 41 0.56 18.61 12.09
CA ALA A 41 0.31 18.97 10.69
C ALA A 41 0.66 17.86 9.69
N LEU A 42 1.61 16.97 10.01
CA LEU A 42 2.08 15.96 9.08
C LEU A 42 2.02 14.56 9.68
N ARG A 43 1.09 13.74 9.18
CA ARG A 43 1.02 12.31 9.50
C ARG A 43 1.83 11.54 8.46
N ILE A 44 3.02 11.08 8.83
CA ILE A 44 3.80 10.17 8.00
C ILE A 44 3.32 8.75 8.28
N SER A 45 2.75 8.11 7.26
CA SER A 45 2.18 6.77 7.35
C SER A 45 2.96 5.82 6.47
N PHE A 46 3.47 4.72 7.04
CA PHE A 46 4.30 3.77 6.29
C PHE A 46 3.51 2.81 5.39
N GLY A 47 2.18 2.86 5.43
CA GLY A 47 1.34 1.96 4.61
C GLY A 47 1.30 2.30 3.11
N TYR A 48 1.91 3.38 2.64
CA TYR A 48 2.02 3.65 1.20
C TYR A 48 2.97 2.68 0.48
N VAL A 49 3.98 2.12 1.16
CA VAL A 49 4.97 1.22 0.55
C VAL A 49 4.35 -0.11 0.07
N PRO A 50 3.60 -0.86 0.90
CA PRO A 50 2.98 -2.10 0.44
C PRO A 50 1.85 -1.85 -0.58
N LEU A 51 1.20 -0.67 -0.50
CA LEU A 51 0.18 -0.27 -1.47
C LEU A 51 0.79 -0.10 -2.87
N MET A 52 1.91 0.64 -2.97
CA MET A 52 2.64 0.81 -4.23
C MET A 52 3.18 -0.51 -4.77
N LEU A 53 3.70 -1.38 -3.91
CA LEU A 53 4.17 -2.71 -4.31
C LEU A 53 3.03 -3.58 -4.87
N SER A 54 1.81 -3.47 -4.34
CA SER A 54 0.65 -4.22 -4.84
C SER A 54 0.18 -3.80 -6.23
N GLY A 55 0.44 -2.56 -6.66
CA GLY A 55 0.10 -2.07 -7.99
C GLY A 55 1.14 -2.40 -9.07
N ILE A 56 2.37 -2.75 -8.66
CA ILE A 56 3.48 -3.11 -9.56
C ILE A 56 3.56 -4.63 -9.79
N LEU A 57 3.12 -5.43 -8.82
CA LEU A 57 3.06 -6.90 -8.85
C LEU A 57 1.89 -7.44 -9.69
#